data_AF-K9HN45-F1
#
_entry.id   AF-K9HN45-F1
#
_cell.length_a   1.000
_cell.length_b   1.000
_cell.length_c   1.000
_cell.angle_alpha   90.00
_cell.angle_beta   90.00
_cell.angle_gamma   90.00
#
_symmetry.space_group_name_H-M   'P 1'
#
loop_
_entity.id
_entity.type
_entity.pdbx_description
1 polymer ?
#
loop_
_entity_poly.entity_id
_entity_poly.type
_entity_poly.pdbx_seq_one_letter_code
_entity_poly.pdbx_strand_id
1 'polypeptide(L)'
;MKNLTGYDLKPEHTVEEIETLFEKLIESILYTETYRLDRKLPDAINIDKSIKAKSDFYKSLIQNSKIRAIGFDRSHDFPIGRDKFPHHLSKDRIREIEPEKELVEGIIISPVTVDRDNSWTFLDKKSGKIIRAKMRDDEFKKEFLGGKHPLKESVSDDTFLVNVVYRMQERNGEPEIRETLISDVFSMNGKEIKESKTANDGGEKQSPDLPLFEHARFTDKRSRRTT
;
A
#
# COMPACT_ATOMS: atom_id res chain seq x y z
N MET A 1 -34.74 -8.31 14.34
CA MET A 1 -33.28 -8.59 14.29
C MET A 1 -32.59 -7.50 15.08
N LYS A 2 -31.79 -7.83 16.09
CA LYS A 2 -30.95 -6.84 16.79
C LYS A 2 -29.58 -6.85 16.09
N ASN A 3 -29.27 -5.77 15.39
CA ASN A 3 -27.93 -5.55 14.85
C ASN A 3 -27.07 -5.05 16.01
N LEU A 4 -25.97 -5.75 16.31
CA LEU A 4 -24.94 -5.27 17.21
C LEU A 4 -23.93 -4.46 16.40
N THR A 5 -23.72 -3.21 16.80
CA THR A 5 -22.62 -2.37 16.36
C THR A 5 -21.62 -2.22 17.49
N GLY A 6 -20.38 -1.78 17.21
CA GLY A 6 -19.37 -1.54 18.24
C GLY A 6 -19.78 -0.50 19.30
N TYR A 7 -20.82 0.30 19.04
CA TYR A 7 -21.43 1.23 19.99
C TYR A 7 -22.38 0.56 21.00
N ASP A 8 -22.84 -0.67 20.71
CA ASP A 8 -23.70 -1.46 21.59
C ASP A 8 -22.91 -2.33 22.57
N LEU A 9 -21.57 -2.35 22.45
CA LEU A 9 -20.69 -2.95 23.44
C LEU A 9 -20.75 -2.12 24.72
N LYS A 10 -21.66 -2.49 25.62
CA LYS A 10 -21.64 -1.95 26.97
C LYS A 10 -20.33 -2.37 27.67
N PRO A 11 -19.79 -1.59 28.61
CA PRO A 11 -18.66 -1.99 29.46
C PRO A 11 -18.90 -3.26 30.30
N GLU A 12 -20.12 -3.81 30.23
CA GLU A 12 -20.65 -4.95 30.97
C GLU A 12 -20.34 -6.29 30.27
N HIS A 13 -19.86 -6.29 29.02
CA HIS A 13 -19.46 -7.53 28.34
C HIS A 13 -18.18 -8.09 28.95
N THR A 14 -18.23 -9.37 29.33
CA THR A 14 -17.04 -10.07 29.83
C THR A 14 -16.05 -10.27 28.68
N VAL A 15 -14.77 -10.41 29.01
CA VAL A 15 -13.72 -10.72 28.02
C VAL A 15 -14.10 -11.96 27.20
N GLU A 16 -14.69 -12.97 27.84
CA GLU A 16 -15.16 -14.21 27.19
C GLU A 16 -16.27 -13.97 26.15
N GLU A 17 -17.21 -13.05 26.42
CA GLU A 17 -18.27 -12.71 25.46
C GLU A 17 -17.69 -12.01 24.23
N ILE A 18 -16.70 -11.14 24.42
CA ILE A 18 -16.00 -10.44 23.35
C ILE A 18 -15.19 -11.43 22.51
N GLU A 19 -14.43 -12.32 23.15
CA GLU A 19 -13.67 -13.39 22.48
C GLU A 19 -14.58 -14.27 21.61
N THR A 20 -15.70 -14.73 22.17
CA THR A 20 -16.68 -15.57 21.45
C THR A 20 -17.26 -14.84 20.22
N LEU A 21 -17.51 -13.53 20.33
CA LEU A 21 -18.00 -12.73 19.21
C LEU A 21 -16.94 -12.61 18.10
N PHE A 22 -15.67 -12.41 18.47
CA PHE A 22 -14.57 -12.38 17.51
C PHE A 22 -14.37 -13.73 16.81
N GLU A 23 -14.41 -14.84 17.56
CA GLU A 23 -14.33 -16.20 16.98
C GLU A 23 -15.42 -16.42 15.92
N LYS A 24 -16.68 -16.13 16.27
CA LYS A 24 -17.82 -16.26 15.34
C LYS A 24 -17.70 -15.36 14.11
N LEU A 25 -17.14 -14.16 14.28
CA LEU A 25 -16.90 -13.24 13.16
C LEU A 25 -15.84 -13.81 12.21
N ILE A 26 -14.73 -14.33 12.74
CA ILE A 26 -13.65 -14.95 11.96
C ILE A 26 -14.19 -16.18 11.22
N GLU A 27 -14.90 -17.07 11.90
CA GLU A 27 -15.56 -18.24 11.29
C GLU A 27 -16.48 -17.82 10.15
N SER A 28 -17.35 -16.84 10.38
CA SER A 28 -18.27 -16.30 9.38
C SER A 28 -17.52 -15.81 8.13
N ILE A 29 -16.40 -15.09 8.31
CA ILE A 29 -15.57 -14.62 7.19
C ILE A 29 -14.93 -15.79 6.44
N LEU A 30 -14.41 -16.79 7.15
CA LEU A 30 -13.75 -17.95 6.54
C LEU A 30 -14.74 -18.85 5.79
N TYR A 31 -15.95 -19.04 6.33
CA TYR A 31 -17.03 -19.80 5.70
C TYR A 31 -17.68 -19.07 4.53
N THR A 32 -17.63 -17.74 4.51
CA THR A 32 -18.29 -16.96 3.46
C THR A 32 -17.46 -16.99 2.17
N GLU A 33 -18.12 -17.27 1.05
CA GLU A 33 -17.52 -17.15 -0.28
C GLU A 33 -17.12 -15.70 -0.57
N THR A 34 -15.98 -15.52 -1.24
CA THR A 34 -15.36 -14.20 -1.34
C THR A 34 -16.28 -13.17 -2.00
N TYR A 35 -17.01 -13.54 -3.06
CA TYR A 35 -17.94 -12.63 -3.74
C TYR A 35 -19.03 -12.05 -2.82
N ARG A 36 -19.35 -12.73 -1.71
CA ARG A 36 -20.36 -12.29 -0.74
C ARG A 36 -19.80 -11.31 0.29
N LEU A 37 -18.51 -11.43 0.62
CA LEU A 37 -17.83 -10.48 1.49
C LEU A 37 -17.80 -9.10 0.83
N ASP A 38 -17.56 -9.06 -0.48
CA ASP A 38 -17.47 -7.85 -1.29
C ASP A 38 -18.75 -7.02 -1.30
N ARG A 39 -19.92 -7.66 -1.12
CA ARG A 39 -21.22 -6.99 -1.12
C ARG A 39 -21.67 -6.48 0.25
N LYS A 40 -21.00 -6.90 1.32
CA LYS A 40 -21.47 -6.68 2.70
C LYS A 40 -20.69 -5.61 3.45
N LEU A 41 -19.55 -5.19 2.93
CA LEU A 41 -18.65 -4.29 3.65
C LEU A 41 -18.80 -2.86 3.11
N PRO A 42 -18.89 -1.85 4.00
CA PRO A 42 -18.84 -0.46 3.58
C PRO A 42 -17.52 -0.17 2.86
N ASP A 43 -17.57 0.65 1.80
CA ASP A 43 -16.39 1.05 1.01
C ASP A 43 -15.29 1.71 1.87
N ALA A 44 -15.66 2.23 3.04
CA ALA A 44 -14.75 2.86 3.99
C ALA A 44 -13.80 1.89 4.72
N ILE A 45 -14.09 0.58 4.73
CA ILE A 45 -13.24 -0.41 5.43
C ILE A 45 -12.39 -1.18 4.41
N ASN A 46 -11.10 -0.90 4.38
CA ASN A 46 -10.16 -1.66 3.56
C ASN A 46 -9.82 -3.01 4.23
N ILE A 47 -10.35 -4.10 3.69
CA ILE A 47 -10.04 -5.47 4.16
C ILE A 47 -9.28 -6.31 3.13
N ASP A 48 -8.60 -5.67 2.17
CA ASP A 48 -7.97 -6.39 1.07
C ASP A 48 -6.90 -7.37 1.55
N LYS A 49 -6.15 -7.00 2.61
CA LYS A 49 -5.20 -7.91 3.26
C LYS A 49 -5.88 -9.16 3.83
N SER A 50 -7.03 -9.00 4.48
CA SER A 50 -7.79 -10.12 5.05
C SER A 50 -8.35 -11.03 3.97
N ILE A 51 -8.86 -10.47 2.87
CA ILE A 51 -9.34 -11.25 1.72
C ILE A 51 -8.19 -12.00 1.06
N LYS A 52 -7.03 -11.36 0.90
CA LYS A 52 -5.82 -12.01 0.39
C LYS A 52 -5.37 -13.15 1.29
N ALA A 53 -5.31 -12.94 2.60
CA ALA A 53 -4.94 -13.95 3.57
C ALA A 53 -5.87 -15.16 3.52
N LYS A 54 -7.19 -14.92 3.46
CA LYS A 54 -8.19 -15.98 3.25
C LYS A 54 -7.95 -16.72 1.94
N SER A 55 -7.77 -16.00 0.83
CA SER A 55 -7.51 -16.59 -0.49
C SER A 55 -6.24 -17.47 -0.47
N ASP A 56 -5.15 -16.99 0.15
CA ASP A 56 -3.90 -17.72 0.26
C ASP A 56 -4.02 -18.96 1.16
N PHE A 57 -4.81 -18.88 2.24
CA PHE A 57 -5.18 -20.05 3.05
C PHE A 57 -5.85 -21.12 2.16
N TYR A 58 -6.90 -20.77 1.41
CA TYR A 58 -7.56 -21.73 0.53
C TYR A 58 -6.66 -22.25 -0.61
N LYS A 59 -5.75 -21.44 -1.15
CA LYS A 59 -4.72 -21.92 -2.11
C LYS A 59 -3.86 -23.01 -1.48
N SER A 60 -3.44 -22.84 -0.23
CA SER A 60 -2.64 -23.84 0.48
C SER A 60 -3.39 -25.17 0.66
N LEU A 61 -4.71 -25.10 0.92
CA LEU A 61 -5.57 -26.29 1.01
C LEU A 61 -5.74 -26.99 -0.35
N ILE A 62 -5.87 -26.23 -1.43
CA ILE A 62 -5.95 -26.77 -2.79
C ILE A 62 -4.64 -27.49 -3.15
N GLN A 63 -3.49 -26.90 -2.82
CA GLN A 63 -2.18 -27.50 -3.09
C GLN A 63 -1.95 -28.78 -2.28
N ASN A 64 -2.52 -28.89 -1.09
CA ASN A 64 -2.41 -30.09 -0.26
C ASN A 64 -3.52 -31.11 -0.57
N SER A 65 -3.19 -32.14 -1.36
CA SER A 65 -4.13 -33.20 -1.74
C SER A 65 -4.64 -34.08 -0.59
N LYS A 66 -3.98 -34.05 0.57
CA LYS A 66 -4.40 -34.82 1.76
C LYS A 66 -5.62 -34.20 2.45
N ILE A 67 -5.90 -32.91 2.23
CA ILE A 67 -7.01 -32.20 2.85
C ILE A 67 -8.26 -32.33 1.98
N ARG A 68 -9.32 -32.93 2.54
CA ARG A 68 -10.57 -33.24 1.83
C ARG A 68 -11.74 -32.34 2.21
N ALA A 69 -11.73 -31.76 3.40
CA ALA A 69 -12.73 -30.81 3.88
C ALA A 69 -12.17 -30.00 5.05
N ILE A 70 -12.80 -28.88 5.39
CA ILE A 70 -12.45 -28.05 6.55
C ILE A 70 -13.69 -27.63 7.33
N GLY A 71 -13.48 -27.47 8.64
CA GLY A 71 -14.37 -26.86 9.61
C GLY A 71 -13.51 -26.03 10.55
N PHE A 72 -14.09 -24.97 11.12
CA PHE A 72 -13.37 -24.01 11.96
C PHE A 72 -13.73 -24.11 13.45
N ASP A 73 -14.60 -25.05 13.81
CA ASP A 73 -15.01 -25.31 15.19
C ASP A 73 -14.59 -26.71 15.67
N ARG A 74 -14.92 -27.04 16.92
CA ARG A 74 -14.61 -28.33 17.55
C ARG A 74 -15.63 -29.43 17.22
N SER A 75 -16.70 -29.11 16.50
CA SER A 75 -17.87 -29.97 16.34
C SER A 75 -17.67 -31.17 15.41
N HIS A 76 -16.45 -31.35 14.86
CA HIS A 76 -16.15 -32.35 13.82
C HIS A 76 -17.10 -32.26 12.61
N ASP A 77 -17.69 -31.10 12.40
CA ASP A 77 -18.41 -30.75 11.18
C ASP A 77 -17.43 -30.09 10.18
N PHE A 78 -17.55 -30.46 8.91
CA PHE A 78 -16.67 -30.00 7.84
C PHE A 78 -17.49 -29.49 6.65
N PRO A 79 -18.15 -28.33 6.78
CA PRO A 79 -19.15 -27.86 5.81
C PRO A 79 -18.55 -27.47 4.44
N ILE A 80 -17.24 -27.25 4.37
CA ILE A 80 -16.52 -26.92 3.15
C ILE A 80 -15.72 -28.12 2.67
N GLY A 81 -16.28 -28.81 1.69
CA GLY A 81 -15.58 -29.85 0.92
C GLY A 81 -14.52 -29.28 -0.02
N ARG A 82 -13.58 -30.13 -0.44
CA ARG A 82 -12.46 -29.77 -1.32
C ARG A 82 -12.90 -29.16 -2.65
N ASP A 83 -14.02 -29.64 -3.20
CA ASP A 83 -14.66 -29.13 -4.43
C ASP A 83 -15.04 -27.64 -4.31
N LYS A 84 -15.29 -27.17 -3.08
CA LYS A 84 -15.67 -25.78 -2.80
C LYS A 84 -14.49 -24.86 -2.55
N PHE A 85 -13.28 -25.37 -2.25
CA PHE A 85 -12.12 -24.51 -1.96
C PHE A 85 -11.87 -23.42 -3.02
N PRO A 86 -11.99 -23.68 -4.34
CA PRO A 86 -11.82 -22.65 -5.36
C PRO A 86 -12.79 -21.46 -5.23
N HIS A 87 -14.00 -21.66 -4.68
CA HIS A 87 -15.00 -20.58 -4.51
C HIS A 87 -14.62 -19.55 -3.45
N HIS A 88 -13.63 -19.87 -2.61
CA HIS A 88 -13.11 -18.97 -1.59
C HIS A 88 -11.88 -18.20 -2.05
N LEU A 89 -11.43 -18.40 -3.30
CA LEU A 89 -10.36 -17.61 -3.90
C LEU A 89 -10.88 -16.24 -4.32
N SER A 90 -10.06 -15.22 -4.11
CA SER A 90 -10.28 -13.86 -4.62
C SER A 90 -9.37 -13.58 -5.81
N LYS A 91 -9.84 -12.74 -6.74
CA LYS A 91 -8.94 -12.04 -7.66
C LYS A 91 -8.14 -11.00 -6.88
N ASP A 92 -7.00 -10.61 -7.43
CA ASP A 92 -6.25 -9.49 -6.90
C ASP A 92 -7.09 -8.22 -7.01
N ARG A 93 -7.04 -7.43 -5.94
CA ARG A 93 -7.66 -6.11 -5.89
C ARG A 93 -6.59 -5.07 -6.10
N ILE A 94 -6.82 -4.18 -7.05
CA ILE A 94 -5.89 -3.14 -7.43
C ILE A 94 -6.62 -1.81 -7.29
N ARG A 95 -5.99 -0.86 -6.58
CA ARG A 95 -6.48 0.51 -6.43
C ARG A 95 -5.35 1.47 -6.72
N GLU A 96 -5.63 2.53 -7.46
CA GLU A 96 -4.66 3.62 -7.58
C GLU A 96 -4.62 4.38 -6.25
N ILE A 97 -3.42 4.71 -5.78
CA ILE A 97 -3.20 5.52 -4.58
C ILE A 97 -2.34 6.73 -4.95
N GLU A 98 -2.26 7.69 -4.04
CA GLU A 98 -1.54 8.94 -4.30
C GLU A 98 -0.08 8.67 -4.73
N PRO A 99 0.41 9.28 -5.82
CA PRO A 99 1.78 9.10 -6.27
C PRO A 99 2.77 9.74 -5.30
N GLU A 100 3.94 9.13 -5.17
CA GLU A 100 5.07 9.72 -4.44
C GLU A 100 5.92 10.53 -5.42
N LYS A 101 6.45 11.67 -4.96
CA LYS A 101 7.29 12.56 -5.76
C LYS A 101 8.58 12.85 -5.02
N GLU A 102 9.69 12.81 -5.74
CA GLU A 102 11.01 13.04 -5.18
C GLU A 102 11.88 13.83 -6.16
N LEU A 103 12.53 14.87 -5.64
CA LEU A 103 13.57 15.58 -6.38
C LEU A 103 14.89 14.81 -6.24
N VAL A 104 15.40 14.31 -7.36
CA VAL A 104 16.57 13.43 -7.40
C VAL A 104 17.70 14.07 -8.20
N GLU A 105 18.88 14.11 -7.59
CA GLU A 105 20.13 14.38 -8.30
C GLU A 105 20.72 13.04 -8.77
N GLY A 106 20.70 12.81 -10.08
CA GLY A 106 21.07 11.51 -10.65
C GLY A 106 22.33 11.56 -11.50
N ILE A 107 23.09 10.46 -11.49
CA ILE A 107 24.14 10.17 -12.48
C ILE A 107 23.54 9.31 -13.59
N ILE A 108 23.58 9.79 -14.83
CA ILE A 108 23.00 9.11 -15.99
C ILE A 108 23.87 7.88 -16.32
N ILE A 109 23.28 6.69 -16.26
CA ILE A 109 23.94 5.42 -16.62
C ILE A 109 23.59 5.04 -18.06
N SER A 110 22.30 5.11 -18.40
CA SER A 110 21.80 4.74 -19.72
C SER A 110 20.67 5.68 -20.13
N PRO A 111 20.96 6.69 -20.96
CA PRO A 111 19.96 7.58 -21.50
C PRO A 111 19.24 6.93 -22.69
N VAL A 112 18.04 7.42 -23.00
CA VAL A 112 17.32 7.03 -24.21
C VAL A 112 17.65 8.03 -25.32
N THR A 113 18.38 7.57 -26.33
CA THR A 113 18.87 8.38 -27.46
C THR A 113 18.04 8.26 -28.74
N VAL A 114 16.92 7.54 -28.66
CA VAL A 114 15.97 7.36 -29.77
C VAL A 114 14.58 7.75 -29.31
N ASP A 115 13.73 8.24 -30.20
CA ASP A 115 12.35 8.58 -29.85
C ASP A 115 11.50 7.31 -29.66
N ARG A 116 11.63 6.69 -28.49
CA ARG A 116 10.89 5.51 -28.03
C ARG A 116 10.50 5.70 -26.58
N ASP A 117 9.44 5.02 -26.14
CA ASP A 117 8.95 5.04 -24.74
C ASP A 117 9.77 4.10 -23.83
N ASN A 118 11.10 4.18 -23.94
CA ASN A 118 12.05 3.40 -23.14
C ASN A 118 12.36 4.10 -21.81
N SER A 119 12.82 3.33 -20.84
CA SER A 119 13.25 3.85 -19.55
C SER A 119 14.71 4.31 -19.59
N TRP A 120 14.94 5.53 -19.08
CA TRP A 120 16.26 6.01 -18.68
C TRP A 120 16.71 5.27 -17.42
N THR A 121 17.99 4.96 -17.33
CA THR A 121 18.61 4.39 -16.12
C THR A 121 19.61 5.37 -15.54
N PHE A 122 19.50 5.65 -14.25
CA PHE A 122 20.39 6.56 -13.53
C PHE A 122 20.59 6.12 -12.09
N LEU A 123 21.69 6.56 -11.46
CA LEU A 123 21.99 6.34 -10.05
C LEU A 123 21.57 7.57 -9.25
N ASP A 124 20.70 7.43 -8.26
CA ASP A 124 20.47 8.48 -7.28
C ASP A 124 21.74 8.70 -6.43
N LYS A 125 22.30 9.91 -6.47
CA LYS A 125 23.49 10.26 -5.71
C LYS A 125 23.29 10.19 -4.20
N LYS A 126 22.06 10.46 -3.72
CA LYS A 126 21.76 10.49 -2.29
C LYS A 126 21.61 9.08 -1.71
N SER A 127 20.80 8.23 -2.33
CA SER A 127 20.53 6.89 -1.81
C SER A 127 21.43 5.80 -2.39
N GLY A 128 22.18 6.08 -3.47
CA GLY A 128 22.96 5.09 -4.20
C GLY A 128 22.12 4.02 -4.93
N LYS A 129 20.81 4.27 -5.14
CA LYS A 129 19.93 3.31 -5.81
C LYS A 129 19.90 3.56 -7.31
N ILE A 130 19.85 2.48 -8.09
CA ILE A 130 19.61 2.56 -9.53
C ILE A 130 18.11 2.74 -9.76
N ILE A 131 17.74 3.80 -10.45
CA ILE A 131 16.37 4.13 -10.84
C ILE A 131 16.22 3.93 -12.34
N ARG A 132 15.12 3.28 -12.73
CA ARG A 132 14.69 3.14 -14.13
C ARG A 132 13.37 3.86 -14.31
N ALA A 133 13.35 4.93 -15.12
CA ALA A 133 12.18 5.79 -15.26
C ALA A 133 11.96 6.23 -16.71
N LYS A 134 10.70 6.41 -17.11
CA LYS A 134 10.36 6.96 -18.44
C LYS A 134 10.37 8.48 -18.40
N MET A 135 10.93 9.11 -19.44
CA MET A 135 10.90 10.57 -19.58
C MET A 135 9.51 11.04 -20.04
N ARG A 136 8.83 11.81 -19.20
CA ARG A 136 7.55 12.48 -19.50
C ARG A 136 7.68 13.99 -19.65
N ASP A 137 8.87 14.53 -19.42
CA ASP A 137 9.23 15.88 -19.85
C ASP A 137 9.43 15.88 -21.38
N ASP A 138 8.34 16.03 -22.13
CA ASP A 138 8.34 15.97 -23.60
C ASP A 138 9.20 17.07 -24.22
N GLU A 139 9.28 18.23 -23.57
CA GLU A 139 10.12 19.34 -24.00
C GLU A 139 11.59 18.98 -23.88
N PHE A 140 12.06 18.56 -22.69
CA PHE A 140 13.43 18.12 -22.49
C PHE A 140 13.78 16.97 -23.43
N LYS A 141 12.88 15.97 -23.56
CA LYS A 141 13.08 14.82 -24.46
C LYS A 141 13.34 15.27 -25.89
N LYS A 142 12.54 16.19 -26.42
CA LYS A 142 12.70 16.75 -27.77
C LYS A 142 14.02 17.51 -27.91
N GLU A 143 14.39 18.30 -26.92
CA GLU A 143 15.64 19.08 -26.93
C GLU A 143 16.89 18.21 -26.83
N PHE A 144 16.86 17.19 -25.97
CA PHE A 144 17.93 16.21 -25.81
C PHE A 144 18.17 15.45 -27.12
N LEU A 145 17.11 14.90 -27.73
CA LEU A 145 17.20 14.20 -29.02
C LEU A 145 17.60 15.14 -30.17
N GLY A 146 17.30 16.43 -30.06
CA GLY A 146 17.76 17.48 -30.98
C GLY A 146 19.19 17.94 -30.74
N GLY A 147 19.90 17.39 -29.76
CA GLY A 147 21.31 17.71 -29.47
C GLY A 147 21.54 18.99 -28.66
N LYS A 148 20.50 19.61 -28.10
CA LYS A 148 20.66 20.84 -27.28
C LYS A 148 21.31 20.58 -25.91
N HIS A 149 21.12 19.38 -25.38
CA HIS A 149 21.66 18.94 -24.08
C HIS A 149 22.50 17.67 -24.28
N PRO A 150 23.66 17.75 -24.95
CA PRO A 150 24.46 16.58 -25.26
C PRO A 150 25.07 15.97 -23.99
N LEU A 151 25.29 14.67 -24.03
CA LEU A 151 26.13 13.97 -23.06
C LEU A 151 27.59 14.45 -23.21
N LYS A 152 28.34 14.44 -22.13
CA LYS A 152 29.76 14.82 -22.17
C LYS A 152 30.57 13.77 -22.94
N GLU A 153 31.57 14.23 -23.68
CA GLU A 153 32.60 13.35 -24.27
C GLU A 153 33.70 12.99 -23.27
N SER A 154 33.74 13.68 -22.13
CA SER A 154 34.71 13.45 -21.06
C SER A 154 34.45 12.16 -20.28
N VAL A 155 35.45 11.69 -19.53
CA VAL A 155 35.32 10.57 -18.58
C VAL A 155 34.46 10.94 -17.35
N SER A 156 34.11 12.22 -17.16
CA SER A 156 33.27 12.63 -16.04
C SER A 156 31.81 12.26 -16.25
N ASP A 157 31.16 11.82 -15.18
CA ASP A 157 29.76 11.42 -15.19
C ASP A 157 28.83 12.56 -15.68
N ASP A 158 27.85 12.18 -16.51
CA ASP A 158 26.71 13.03 -16.83
C ASP A 158 25.72 13.03 -15.67
N THR A 159 25.26 14.20 -15.27
CA THR A 159 24.40 14.35 -14.09
C THR A 159 23.20 15.22 -14.39
N PHE A 160 22.08 14.97 -13.74
CA PHE A 160 20.90 15.82 -13.84
C PHE A 160 20.20 16.04 -12.49
N LEU A 161 19.34 17.05 -12.44
CA LEU A 161 18.39 17.26 -11.36
C LEU A 161 16.98 17.09 -11.92
N VAL A 162 16.24 16.11 -11.42
CA VAL A 162 14.97 15.67 -12.00
C VAL A 162 13.88 15.46 -10.94
N ASN A 163 12.63 15.71 -11.31
CA ASN A 163 11.47 15.34 -10.49
C ASN A 163 10.99 13.93 -10.87
N VAL A 164 11.27 12.96 -10.00
CA VAL A 164 10.86 11.57 -10.16
C VAL A 164 9.47 11.38 -9.53
N VAL A 165 8.55 10.82 -10.31
CA VAL A 165 7.20 10.48 -9.87
C VAL A 165 7.06 8.96 -9.87
N TYR A 166 6.81 8.41 -8.68
CA TYR A 166 6.45 7.01 -8.49
C TYR A 166 4.93 6.91 -8.50
N ARG A 167 4.36 6.40 -9.59
CA ARG A 167 2.94 6.08 -9.65
C ARG A 167 2.69 4.85 -8.80
N MET A 168 2.00 5.05 -7.69
CA MET A 168 1.73 4.02 -6.71
C MET A 168 0.38 3.34 -6.99
N GLN A 169 0.30 2.06 -6.68
CA GLN A 169 -0.96 1.33 -6.61
C GLN A 169 -0.95 0.47 -5.35
N GLU A 170 -2.13 0.19 -4.81
CA GLU A 170 -2.30 -0.79 -3.76
C GLU A 170 -2.77 -2.10 -4.40
N ARG A 171 -2.01 -3.19 -4.21
CA ARG A 171 -2.39 -4.54 -4.62
C ARG A 171 -2.65 -5.38 -3.39
N ASN A 172 -3.90 -5.78 -3.21
CA ASN A 172 -4.35 -6.57 -2.06
C ASN A 172 -4.00 -5.94 -0.70
N GLY A 173 -4.08 -4.61 -0.59
CA GLY A 173 -3.75 -3.88 0.63
C GLY A 173 -2.26 -3.54 0.81
N GLU A 174 -1.38 -3.98 -0.09
CA GLU A 174 0.05 -3.64 -0.05
C GLU A 174 0.38 -2.59 -1.12
N PRO A 175 1.05 -1.48 -0.76
CA PRO A 175 1.48 -0.48 -1.74
C PRO A 175 2.63 -1.04 -2.61
N GLU A 176 2.55 -0.79 -3.91
CA GLU A 176 3.58 -1.14 -4.88
C GLU A 176 3.75 -0.03 -5.94
N ILE A 177 4.96 0.11 -6.48
CA ILE A 177 5.25 1.05 -7.56
C ILE A 177 4.77 0.42 -8.88
N ARG A 178 3.80 1.06 -9.53
CA ARG A 178 3.30 0.65 -10.84
C ARG A 178 4.22 1.14 -11.97
N GLU A 179 4.66 2.39 -11.88
CA GLU A 179 5.45 3.04 -12.92
C GLU A 179 6.32 4.14 -12.30
N THR A 180 7.56 4.28 -12.78
CA THR A 180 8.45 5.37 -12.39
C THR A 180 8.66 6.30 -13.58
N LEU A 181 8.48 7.60 -13.36
CA LEU A 181 8.50 8.63 -14.39
C LEU A 181 9.46 9.75 -14.00
N ILE A 182 10.12 10.34 -14.99
CA ILE A 182 10.75 11.66 -14.86
C ILE A 182 9.76 12.67 -15.40
N SER A 183 9.16 13.46 -14.52
CA SER A 183 8.16 14.46 -14.91
C SER A 183 8.79 15.74 -15.43
N ASP A 184 9.89 16.17 -14.81
CA ASP A 184 10.60 17.42 -15.14
C ASP A 184 12.11 17.22 -15.03
N VAL A 185 12.86 17.85 -15.94
CA VAL A 185 14.32 17.98 -15.86
C VAL A 185 14.68 19.45 -15.61
N PHE A 186 15.23 19.75 -14.44
CA PHE A 186 15.56 21.12 -14.04
C PHE A 186 16.95 21.54 -14.49
N SER A 187 17.92 20.63 -14.41
CA SER A 187 19.28 20.90 -14.85
C SER A 187 19.96 19.63 -15.36
N MET A 188 20.93 19.81 -16.26
CA MET A 188 21.80 18.75 -16.74
C MET A 188 23.23 19.29 -16.83
N ASN A 189 24.18 18.54 -16.29
CA ASN A 189 25.61 18.87 -16.29
C ASN A 189 25.93 20.27 -15.74
N GLY A 190 25.17 20.71 -14.73
CA GLY A 190 25.30 22.03 -14.10
C GLY A 190 24.66 23.18 -14.90
N LYS A 191 24.10 22.91 -16.08
CA LYS A 191 23.33 23.89 -16.85
C LYS A 191 21.86 23.81 -16.47
N GLU A 192 21.31 24.94 -16.04
CA GLU A 192 19.88 25.07 -15.75
C GLU A 192 19.06 25.04 -17.05
N ILE A 193 17.93 24.34 -16.99
CA ILE A 193 16.97 24.15 -18.08
C ILE A 193 15.63 24.79 -17.68
N LYS A 194 15.18 24.55 -16.45
CA LYS A 194 13.94 25.08 -15.87
C LYS A 194 14.18 25.42 -14.40
N GLU A 195 13.51 26.47 -13.90
CA GLU A 195 13.56 26.81 -12.48
C GLU A 195 13.03 25.64 -11.64
N SER A 196 13.86 25.11 -10.75
CA SER A 196 13.36 24.18 -9.72
C SER A 196 12.70 24.99 -8.62
N LYS A 197 11.37 24.96 -8.54
CA LYS A 197 10.69 25.33 -7.29
C LYS A 197 11.00 24.24 -6.27
N THR A 198 12.13 24.38 -5.57
CA THR A 198 12.37 23.62 -4.35
C THR A 198 11.25 24.01 -3.38
N ALA A 199 10.25 23.16 -3.26
CA ALA A 199 9.34 23.20 -2.13
C ALA A 199 10.14 22.83 -0.88
N ASN A 200 10.91 23.79 -0.37
CA ASN A 200 11.05 23.98 1.07
C ASN A 200 9.74 24.60 1.58
N ASP A 201 8.63 23.88 1.42
CA ASP A 201 7.57 23.95 2.40
C ASP A 201 7.72 22.64 3.16
N GLY A 202 8.24 22.75 4.38
CA GLY A 202 8.20 21.66 5.33
C GLY A 202 6.75 21.20 5.41
N GLY A 203 6.49 20.03 4.84
CA GLY A 203 5.36 19.24 5.27
C GLY A 203 5.60 18.97 6.74
N GLU A 204 5.07 19.85 7.60
CA GLU A 204 4.63 19.45 8.91
C GLU A 204 3.93 18.12 8.69
N LYS A 205 4.50 17.07 9.28
CA LYS A 205 3.69 15.92 9.65
C LYS A 205 2.64 16.50 10.59
N GLN A 206 1.51 16.94 10.05
CA GLN A 206 0.27 16.88 10.79
C GLN A 206 0.08 15.40 11.06
N SER A 207 0.58 14.97 12.21
CA SER A 207 0.00 13.84 12.91
C SER A 207 -1.51 14.01 12.80
N PRO A 208 -2.26 13.01 12.34
CA PRO A 208 -3.69 13.05 12.55
C PRO A 208 -3.87 13.24 14.06
N ASP A 209 -4.51 14.33 14.46
CA ASP A 209 -5.03 14.52 15.81
C ASP A 209 -6.02 13.38 16.06
N LEU A 210 -5.48 12.23 16.46
CA LEU A 210 -6.24 11.23 17.17
C LEU A 210 -6.62 11.92 18.48
N PRO A 211 -7.92 12.04 18.80
CA PRO A 211 -8.32 12.59 20.08
C PRO A 211 -7.59 11.78 21.17
N LEU A 212 -6.76 12.47 21.96
CA LEU A 212 -6.21 11.93 23.18
C LEU A 212 -7.40 11.41 24.00
N PHE A 213 -7.50 10.09 24.11
CA PHE A 213 -8.35 9.49 25.13
C PHE A 213 -7.85 10.05 26.46
N GLU A 214 -8.63 10.96 27.04
CA GLU A 214 -8.41 11.40 28.40
C GLU A 214 -8.37 10.15 29.27
N HIS A 215 -7.21 9.89 29.86
CA HIS A 215 -7.08 8.88 30.89
C HIS A 215 -8.07 9.22 32.00
N ALA A 216 -9.17 8.49 32.05
CA ALA A 216 -10.08 8.49 33.18
C ALA A 216 -9.24 8.14 34.42
N ARG A 217 -8.97 9.16 35.23
CA ARG A 217 -8.35 9.00 36.54
C ARG A 217 -9.29 8.14 37.38
N PHE A 218 -8.96 6.86 37.51
CA PHE A 218 -9.55 6.00 38.53
C PHE A 218 -9.24 6.62 39.89
N THR A 219 -10.22 7.28 40.49
CA THR A 219 -10.17 7.70 41.89
C THR A 219 -10.75 6.56 42.71
N ASP A 220 -9.86 5.80 43.35
CA ASP A 220 -10.20 4.76 44.32
C ASP A 220 -10.82 5.43 45.56
N LYS A 221 -12.15 5.51 45.62
CA LYS A 221 -12.88 5.83 46.86
C LYS A 221 -13.05 4.54 47.65
N ARG A 222 -12.02 4.14 48.39
CA ARG A 222 -12.21 3.28 49.57
C ARG A 222 -13.02 4.05 50.62
N SER A 223 -14.31 3.79 50.62
CA SER A 223 -15.24 4.11 51.69
C SER A 223 -14.74 3.47 52.99
N ARG A 224 -14.31 4.30 53.95
CA ARG A 224 -14.16 3.91 55.35
C ARG A 224 -15.52 3.48 55.89
N ARG A 225 -15.66 2.22 56.27
CA ARG A 225 -16.70 1.79 57.22
C ARG A 225 -16.23 2.16 58.62
N THR A 226 -16.94 3.07 59.26
CA THR A 226 -17.00 3.19 60.71
C THR A 226 -18.42 2.84 61.13
N THR A 227 -18.58 1.70 61.77
CA THR A 227 -19.39 1.48 62.98
C THR A 227 -19.03 0.11 63.51
#